data_AF-A0A1C5XTH8-F1
#
_entry.id   AF-A0A1C5XTH8-F1
#
_cell.length_a   1.000
_cell.length_b   1.000
_cell.length_c   1.000
_cell.angle_alpha   90.00
_cell.angle_beta   90.00
_cell.angle_gamma   90.00
#
_symmetry.space_group_name_H-M   'P 1'
#
loop_
_entity.id
_entity.type
_entity.pdbx_description
1 polymer ?
#
loop_
_entity_poly.entity_id
_entity_poly.type
_entity_poly.pdbx_seq_one_letter_code
_entity_poly.pdbx_strand_id
1 'polypeptide(L)'
;MNQEPLPQIHLIRDTDLSVFAYEIHIFAGDFLRECEFNMRSLATNTGADSIAIMGKNHMWLSDALFAYCSTADLHQMIFTTEFIGARAFLFHTNRSEGGHLYGDVLMMDLDTLRQDIKRNILYPCGVNIERKDGSAATVSLKEWTEMELYEKDALKSWGFSYAPNQVTEWQYHYSTMFRQWMDQAFRYMPQDLEERLNMQYMEAAQNPDMDKYRIPQGTAKQMLLYDEAPVYRLLPSGSEKIAPIAAVSTGLWYENYREFAIAPEDLGALDKLICRETDRLTGNLPQLHKNEERRPAPER
;
A
#
# COMPACT_ATOMS: atom_id res chain seq x y z
N MET A 1 11.40 -36.05 -9.50
CA MET A 1 11.18 -34.59 -9.56
C MET A 1 10.45 -34.23 -8.30
N ASN A 2 11.11 -33.54 -7.37
CA ASN A 2 10.39 -32.91 -6.26
C ASN A 2 9.58 -31.78 -6.89
N GLN A 3 8.26 -31.91 -6.91
CA GLN A 3 7.39 -30.78 -7.24
C GLN A 3 7.68 -29.72 -6.18
N GLU A 4 8.16 -28.55 -6.60
CA GLU A 4 8.17 -27.39 -5.70
C GLU A 4 6.75 -27.23 -5.15
N PRO A 5 6.58 -26.98 -3.84
CA PRO A 5 5.27 -26.76 -3.27
C PRO A 5 4.58 -25.64 -4.07
N LEU A 6 3.33 -25.87 -4.45
CA LEU A 6 2.54 -24.86 -5.16
C LEU A 6 2.60 -23.55 -4.35
N PRO A 7 2.80 -22.40 -5.01
CA PRO A 7 2.85 -21.13 -4.32
C PRO A 7 1.54 -20.93 -3.53
N GLN A 8 1.66 -20.56 -2.26
CA GLN A 8 0.48 -20.29 -1.44
C GLN A 8 -0.07 -18.92 -1.83
N ILE A 9 -1.06 -18.92 -2.71
CA ILE A 9 -1.74 -17.71 -3.17
C ILE A 9 -3.06 -17.57 -2.41
N HIS A 10 -3.30 -16.40 -1.84
CA HIS A 10 -4.53 -16.04 -1.15
C HIS A 10 -5.32 -15.06 -2.00
N LEU A 11 -6.65 -15.21 -2.03
CA LEU A 11 -7.55 -14.36 -2.81
C LEU A 11 -8.62 -13.75 -1.92
N ILE A 12 -8.75 -12.43 -2.00
CA ILE A 12 -9.91 -11.68 -1.55
C ILE A 12 -10.66 -11.19 -2.79
N ARG A 13 -11.98 -11.40 -2.83
CA ARG A 13 -12.82 -10.95 -3.94
C ARG A 13 -13.67 -9.77 -3.56
N ASP A 14 -13.90 -8.90 -4.55
CA ASP A 14 -14.85 -7.80 -4.49
C ASP A 14 -14.79 -6.99 -3.18
N THR A 15 -13.57 -6.59 -2.80
CA THR A 15 -13.32 -5.76 -1.62
C THR A 15 -13.10 -4.30 -2.01
N ASP A 16 -13.26 -3.40 -1.04
CA ASP A 16 -12.79 -2.02 -1.17
C ASP A 16 -11.26 -2.02 -1.11
N LEU A 17 -10.63 -1.87 -2.27
CA LEU A 17 -9.18 -1.86 -2.44
C LEU A 17 -8.55 -0.65 -1.78
N SER A 18 -9.26 0.48 -1.69
CA SER A 18 -8.77 1.69 -1.03
C SER A 18 -8.65 1.47 0.47
N VAL A 19 -9.69 0.90 1.09
CA VAL A 19 -9.68 0.55 2.51
C VAL A 19 -8.67 -0.56 2.78
N PHE A 20 -8.70 -1.64 2.00
CA PHE A 20 -7.80 -2.78 2.18
C PHE A 20 -6.32 -2.39 2.02
N ALA A 21 -6.00 -1.53 1.04
CA ALA A 21 -4.64 -1.03 0.88
C ALA A 21 -4.20 -0.18 2.08
N TYR A 22 -5.09 0.54 2.75
CA TYR A 22 -4.75 1.27 3.97
C TYR A 22 -4.58 0.31 5.16
N GLU A 23 -5.47 -0.67 5.31
CA GLU A 23 -5.46 -1.69 6.36
C GLU A 23 -4.12 -2.43 6.45
N ILE A 24 -3.55 -2.83 5.32
CA ILE A 24 -2.25 -3.54 5.31
C ILE A 24 -1.08 -2.66 5.79
N HIS A 25 -1.19 -1.33 5.77
CA HIS A 25 -0.20 -0.43 6.40
C HIS A 25 -0.31 -0.38 7.93
N ILE A 26 -1.40 -0.91 8.50
CA ILE A 26 -1.67 -0.97 9.93
C ILE A 26 -1.50 -2.39 10.45
N PHE A 27 -2.17 -3.35 9.82
CA PHE A 27 -2.26 -4.71 10.33
C PHE A 27 -1.04 -5.56 9.99
N ALA A 28 -0.28 -5.23 8.94
CA ALA A 28 0.87 -6.03 8.53
C ALA A 28 2.23 -5.48 8.99
N GLY A 29 2.25 -4.32 9.67
CA GLY A 29 3.47 -3.65 10.12
C GLY A 29 3.25 -2.16 10.35
N ASP A 30 4.31 -1.45 10.76
CA ASP A 30 4.29 0.01 10.87
C ASP A 30 4.76 0.65 9.54
N PHE A 31 3.86 0.69 8.56
CA PHE A 31 4.14 1.25 7.23
C PHE A 31 3.44 2.60 7.00
N LEU A 32 3.03 3.28 8.06
CA LEU A 32 2.31 4.56 7.95
C LEU A 32 3.14 5.66 7.28
N ARG A 33 4.46 5.54 7.28
CA ARG A 33 5.37 6.48 6.61
C ARG A 33 5.18 6.46 5.09
N GLU A 34 5.00 5.28 4.50
CA GLU A 34 4.81 5.09 3.07
C GLU A 34 3.34 5.19 2.65
N CYS A 35 2.41 5.13 3.61
CA CYS A 35 0.96 5.08 3.36
C CYS A 35 0.44 6.22 2.48
N GLU A 36 0.77 7.50 2.76
CA GLU A 36 0.25 8.61 1.95
C GLU A 36 0.71 8.52 0.49
N PHE A 37 1.98 8.15 0.27
CA PHE A 37 2.51 7.95 -1.07
C PHE A 37 1.81 6.78 -1.77
N ASN A 38 1.75 5.61 -1.13
CA ASN A 38 1.15 4.39 -1.68
C ASN A 38 -0.34 4.58 -2.01
N MET A 39 -1.10 5.22 -1.12
CA MET A 39 -2.52 5.48 -1.34
C MET A 39 -2.75 6.47 -2.48
N ARG A 40 -1.89 7.50 -2.62
CA ARG A 40 -1.96 8.39 -3.78
C ARG A 40 -1.60 7.68 -5.07
N SER A 41 -0.56 6.86 -5.07
CA SER A 41 -0.20 6.03 -6.23
C SER A 41 -1.37 5.15 -6.66
N LEU A 42 -2.01 4.45 -5.72
CA LEU A 42 -3.21 3.65 -5.99
C LEU A 42 -4.33 4.50 -6.62
N ALA A 43 -4.63 5.67 -6.05
CA ALA A 43 -5.70 6.55 -6.52
C ALA A 43 -5.43 7.18 -7.90
N THR A 44 -4.17 7.41 -8.25
CA THR A 44 -3.75 8.04 -9.51
C THR A 44 -3.26 7.05 -10.57
N ASN A 45 -3.35 5.75 -10.29
CA ASN A 45 -2.86 4.73 -11.22
C ASN A 45 -3.59 4.80 -12.55
N THR A 46 -2.81 4.64 -13.62
CA THR A 46 -3.31 4.73 -15.00
C THR A 46 -3.92 3.41 -15.48
N GLY A 47 -3.44 2.28 -14.94
CA GLY A 47 -4.01 0.95 -15.17
C GLY A 47 -5.03 0.53 -14.13
N ALA A 48 -5.75 -0.56 -14.42
CA ALA A 48 -6.63 -1.21 -13.45
C ALA A 48 -5.85 -2.01 -12.39
N ASP A 49 -4.59 -2.34 -12.69
CA ASP A 49 -3.78 -3.25 -11.91
C ASP A 49 -2.68 -2.53 -11.14
N SER A 50 -2.55 -2.85 -9.85
CA SER A 50 -1.49 -2.30 -8.98
C SER A 50 -0.75 -3.43 -8.28
N ILE A 51 0.52 -3.24 -7.98
CA ILE A 51 1.32 -4.18 -7.20
C ILE A 51 1.87 -3.44 -5.98
N ALA A 52 1.66 -4.03 -4.81
CA ALA A 52 2.39 -3.65 -3.61
C ALA A 52 3.37 -4.75 -3.20
N ILE A 53 4.59 -4.35 -2.84
CA ILE A 53 5.57 -5.20 -2.19
C ILE A 53 5.74 -4.78 -0.75
N MET A 54 5.77 -5.76 0.14
CA MET A 54 5.81 -5.54 1.58
C MET A 54 6.99 -6.32 2.16
N GLY A 55 8.05 -5.58 2.47
CA GLY A 55 9.23 -6.10 3.16
C GLY A 55 9.06 -6.00 4.68
N LYS A 56 10.18 -6.08 5.40
CA LYS A 56 10.17 -6.00 6.86
C LYS A 56 9.92 -4.58 7.39
N ASN A 57 10.47 -3.59 6.71
CA ASN A 57 10.48 -2.19 7.17
C ASN A 57 9.79 -1.23 6.20
N HIS A 58 9.57 -1.65 4.95
CA HIS A 58 9.04 -0.80 3.90
C HIS A 58 7.98 -1.52 3.09
N MET A 59 7.02 -0.72 2.66
CA MET A 59 5.97 -1.12 1.75
C MET A 59 5.94 -0.15 0.58
N TRP A 60 5.86 -0.67 -0.64
CA TRP A 60 5.82 0.15 -1.85
C TRP A 60 4.69 -0.33 -2.76
N LEU A 61 3.80 0.58 -3.16
CA LEU A 61 2.68 0.31 -4.07
C LEU A 61 2.83 1.16 -5.34
N SER A 62 2.71 0.52 -6.50
CA SER A 62 2.70 1.23 -7.78
C SER A 62 1.84 0.53 -8.82
N ASP A 63 1.71 1.14 -10.01
CA ASP A 63 1.11 0.51 -11.18
C ASP A 63 1.82 -0.83 -11.49
N ALA A 64 1.05 -1.87 -11.77
CA ALA A 64 1.58 -3.21 -12.01
C ALA A 64 2.60 -3.25 -13.15
N LEU A 65 2.45 -2.38 -14.17
CA LEU A 65 3.39 -2.29 -15.29
C LEU A 65 4.81 -1.99 -14.82
N PHE A 66 4.97 -1.16 -13.80
CA PHE A 66 6.27 -0.77 -13.27
C PHE A 66 7.01 -1.90 -12.55
N ALA A 67 6.34 -3.00 -12.18
CA ALA A 67 7.03 -4.20 -11.71
C ALA A 67 7.78 -4.92 -12.86
N TYR A 68 7.34 -4.75 -14.10
CA TYR A 68 7.89 -5.43 -15.28
C TYR A 68 8.83 -4.55 -16.10
N CYS A 69 8.71 -3.23 -15.99
CA CYS A 69 9.62 -2.26 -16.58
C CYS A 69 11.00 -2.29 -15.91
N SER A 70 12.02 -2.80 -16.61
CA SER A 70 13.38 -2.97 -16.07
C SER A 70 14.02 -1.71 -15.49
N THR A 71 13.60 -0.51 -15.88
CA THR A 71 14.14 0.76 -15.37
C THR A 71 13.28 1.42 -14.30
N ALA A 72 12.13 0.83 -13.94
CA ALA A 72 11.23 1.43 -12.97
C ALA A 72 11.66 1.11 -11.53
N ASP A 73 11.41 2.03 -10.61
CA ASP A 73 11.81 1.90 -9.21
C ASP A 73 11.22 0.65 -8.56
N LEU A 74 9.94 0.35 -8.81
CA LEU A 74 9.30 -0.86 -8.29
C LEU A 74 10.01 -2.13 -8.77
N HIS A 75 10.36 -2.23 -10.06
CA HIS A 75 11.14 -3.36 -10.58
C HIS A 75 12.48 -3.50 -9.86
N GLN A 76 13.20 -2.41 -9.67
CA GLN A 76 14.49 -2.43 -8.98
C GLN A 76 14.33 -2.88 -7.52
N MET A 77 13.35 -2.33 -6.81
CA MET A 77 13.03 -2.71 -5.42
C MET A 77 12.67 -4.19 -5.29
N ILE A 78 11.89 -4.74 -6.22
CA ILE A 78 11.52 -6.16 -6.23
C ILE A 78 12.75 -7.06 -6.17
N PHE A 79 13.88 -6.68 -6.76
CA PHE A 79 15.09 -7.52 -6.79
C PHE A 79 16.17 -7.13 -5.76
N THR A 80 15.93 -6.17 -4.88
CA THR A 80 16.88 -5.86 -3.80
C THR A 80 16.82 -6.89 -2.68
N THR A 81 17.90 -6.95 -1.89
CA THR A 81 18.00 -7.83 -0.73
C THR A 81 17.09 -7.41 0.43
N GLU A 82 16.59 -6.17 0.41
CA GLU A 82 15.67 -5.63 1.42
C GLU A 82 14.31 -6.36 1.43
N PHE A 83 13.92 -6.91 0.28
CA PHE A 83 12.66 -7.63 0.10
C PHE A 83 12.86 -9.15 0.04
N ILE A 84 13.90 -9.69 0.69
CA ILE A 84 14.01 -11.15 0.88
C ILE A 84 12.93 -11.60 1.87
N GLY A 85 12.16 -12.63 1.50
CA GLY A 85 11.02 -13.10 2.31
C GLY A 85 9.84 -12.12 2.37
N ALA A 86 9.81 -11.11 1.50
CA ALA A 86 8.72 -10.16 1.39
C ALA A 86 7.46 -10.79 0.78
N ARG A 87 6.33 -10.09 0.96
CA ARG A 87 5.06 -10.44 0.31
C ARG A 87 4.78 -9.52 -0.86
N ALA A 88 4.00 -10.03 -1.80
CA ALA A 88 3.40 -9.26 -2.87
C ALA A 88 1.88 -9.27 -2.74
N PHE A 89 1.27 -8.12 -3.01
CA PHE A 89 -0.16 -7.93 -3.14
C PHE A 89 -0.45 -7.42 -4.55
N LEU A 90 -1.22 -8.16 -5.33
CA LEU A 90 -1.66 -7.77 -6.67
C LEU A 90 -3.12 -7.34 -6.55
N PHE A 91 -3.38 -6.08 -6.86
CA PHE A 91 -4.70 -5.46 -6.84
C PHE A 91 -5.23 -5.39 -8.27
N HIS A 92 -6.46 -5.85 -8.48
CA HIS A 92 -7.19 -5.69 -9.74
C HIS A 92 -8.45 -4.87 -9.50
N THR A 93 -8.49 -3.67 -10.05
CA THR A 93 -9.63 -2.75 -9.93
C THR A 93 -10.72 -3.10 -10.94
N ASN A 94 -11.88 -3.48 -10.45
CA ASN A 94 -13.06 -3.78 -11.25
C ASN A 94 -13.95 -2.55 -11.45
N ARG A 95 -14.09 -1.71 -10.42
CA ARG A 95 -14.92 -0.50 -10.46
C ARG A 95 -14.42 0.59 -9.52
N SER A 96 -14.92 1.81 -9.73
CA SER A 96 -14.72 2.95 -8.85
C SER A 96 -16.08 3.53 -8.45
N GLU A 97 -16.34 3.61 -7.16
CA GLU A 97 -17.63 4.08 -6.61
C GLU A 97 -17.38 5.01 -5.42
N GLY A 98 -17.97 6.21 -5.44
CA GLY A 98 -17.82 7.17 -4.34
C GLY A 98 -16.37 7.59 -4.07
N GLY A 99 -15.47 7.45 -5.06
CA GLY A 99 -14.03 7.71 -4.95
C GLY A 99 -13.22 6.59 -4.30
N HIS A 100 -13.83 5.42 -4.07
CA HIS A 100 -13.16 4.19 -3.64
C HIS A 100 -13.00 3.25 -4.82
N LEU A 101 -11.94 2.45 -4.81
CA LEU A 101 -11.68 1.42 -5.80
C LEU A 101 -12.16 0.08 -5.25
N TYR A 102 -12.86 -0.71 -6.06
CA TYR A 102 -13.32 -2.04 -5.67
C TYR A 102 -12.82 -3.10 -6.64
N GLY A 103 -12.47 -4.27 -6.12
CA GLY A 103 -12.06 -5.39 -6.94
C GLY A 103 -11.40 -6.51 -6.16
N ASP A 104 -10.45 -7.18 -6.79
CA ASP A 104 -9.86 -8.42 -6.27
C ASP A 104 -8.41 -8.21 -5.83
N VAL A 105 -7.99 -8.93 -4.80
CA VAL A 105 -6.61 -8.90 -4.29
C VAL A 105 -6.04 -10.31 -4.21
N LEU A 106 -4.85 -10.50 -4.78
CA LEU A 106 -4.03 -11.68 -4.56
C LEU A 106 -2.88 -11.35 -3.61
N MET A 107 -2.69 -12.14 -2.55
CA MET A 107 -1.49 -12.09 -1.71
C MET A 107 -0.66 -13.36 -1.91
N MET A 108 0.65 -13.20 -2.04
CA MET A 108 1.61 -14.31 -2.17
C MET A 108 3.00 -13.91 -1.68
N ASP A 109 3.91 -14.88 -1.64
CA ASP A 109 5.34 -14.61 -1.46
C ASP A 109 5.91 -13.86 -2.68
N LEU A 110 6.72 -12.84 -2.45
CA LEU A 110 7.32 -12.02 -3.52
C LEU A 110 8.17 -12.87 -4.48
N ASP A 111 8.74 -13.97 -4.02
CA ASP A 111 9.50 -14.89 -4.88
C ASP A 111 8.64 -15.52 -5.98
N THR A 112 7.36 -15.77 -5.73
CA THR A 112 6.41 -16.23 -6.76
C THR A 112 6.26 -15.19 -7.86
N LEU A 113 6.04 -13.94 -7.48
CA LEU A 113 5.94 -12.81 -8.42
C LEU A 113 7.26 -12.57 -9.18
N ARG A 114 8.41 -12.66 -8.50
CA ARG A 114 9.74 -12.53 -9.11
C ARG A 114 9.96 -13.53 -10.24
N GLN A 115 9.48 -14.77 -10.10
CA GLN A 115 9.63 -15.78 -11.14
C GLN A 115 8.86 -15.40 -12.42
N ASP A 116 7.65 -14.84 -12.27
CA ASP A 116 6.87 -14.34 -13.41
C ASP A 116 7.52 -13.10 -14.04
N ILE A 117 7.92 -12.12 -13.22
CA ILE A 117 8.58 -10.90 -13.69
C ILE A 117 9.82 -11.23 -14.51
N LYS A 118 10.69 -12.12 -14.00
CA LYS A 118 11.94 -12.51 -14.70
C LYS A 118 11.71 -13.05 -16.11
N ARG A 119 10.56 -13.66 -16.38
CA ARG A 119 10.22 -14.24 -17.70
C ARG A 119 9.58 -13.23 -18.64
N ASN A 120 9.04 -12.12 -18.10
CA ASN A 120 8.22 -11.17 -18.83
C ASN A 120 8.71 -9.72 -18.68
N ILE A 121 10.02 -9.53 -18.48
CA ILE A 121 10.64 -8.21 -18.31
C ILE A 121 10.45 -7.37 -19.58
N LEU A 122 10.05 -6.12 -19.39
CA LEU A 122 10.03 -5.09 -20.42
C LEU A 122 11.34 -4.31 -20.40
N TYR A 123 11.98 -4.23 -21.56
CA TYR A 123 13.18 -3.42 -21.77
C TYR A 123 12.81 -2.14 -22.52
N PRO A 124 13.35 -0.99 -22.12
CA PRO A 124 13.04 0.26 -22.79
C PRO A 124 13.55 0.24 -24.24
N CYS A 125 12.83 0.94 -25.13
CA CYS A 125 13.24 1.15 -26.52
C CYS A 125 13.73 2.58 -26.79
N GLY A 126 13.47 3.52 -25.86
CA GLY A 126 13.90 4.92 -25.97
C GLY A 126 13.67 5.70 -24.68
N VAL A 127 13.79 7.02 -24.76
CA VAL A 127 13.51 7.96 -23.66
C VAL A 127 12.60 9.07 -24.17
N ASN A 128 11.44 9.23 -23.57
CA ASN A 128 10.59 10.39 -23.75
C ASN A 128 11.20 11.55 -22.98
N ILE A 129 11.43 12.67 -23.66
CA ILE A 129 11.98 13.90 -23.08
C ILE A 129 10.98 15.03 -23.25
N GLU A 130 10.81 15.84 -22.21
CA GLU A 130 10.06 17.09 -22.25
C GLU A 130 11.01 18.24 -21.91
N ARG A 131 11.05 19.25 -22.78
CA ARG A 131 11.87 20.46 -22.57
C ARG A 131 11.09 21.52 -21.80
N LYS A 132 11.80 22.53 -21.26
CA LYS A 132 11.17 23.62 -20.48
C LYS A 132 10.18 24.47 -21.28
N ASP A 133 10.31 24.50 -22.60
CA ASP A 133 9.36 25.15 -23.51
C ASP A 133 8.10 24.31 -23.80
N GLY A 134 7.99 23.10 -23.22
CA GLY A 134 6.89 22.17 -23.40
C GLY A 134 7.03 21.29 -24.65
N SER A 135 8.11 21.41 -25.43
CA SER A 135 8.34 20.50 -26.55
C SER A 135 8.68 19.10 -26.05
N ALA A 136 8.01 18.09 -26.62
CA ALA A 136 8.22 16.68 -26.30
C ALA A 136 8.80 15.93 -27.50
N ALA A 137 9.72 15.01 -27.23
CA ALA A 137 10.31 14.13 -28.24
C ALA A 137 10.65 12.78 -27.62
N THR A 138 10.84 11.76 -28.46
CA THR A 138 11.43 10.48 -28.06
C THR A 138 12.80 10.36 -28.69
N VAL A 139 13.82 10.16 -27.87
CA VAL A 139 15.19 9.89 -28.30
C VAL A 139 15.52 8.42 -28.15
N SER A 140 16.44 7.91 -28.95
CA SER A 140 16.95 6.55 -28.81
C SER A 140 17.76 6.39 -27.53
N LEU A 141 17.90 5.16 -27.04
CA LEU A 141 18.77 4.88 -25.88
C LEU A 141 20.24 5.25 -26.12
N LYS A 142 20.70 5.13 -27.37
CA LYS A 142 22.05 5.54 -27.77
C LYS A 142 22.23 7.05 -27.60
N GLU A 143 21.33 7.84 -28.18
CA GLU A 143 21.34 9.30 -28.05
C GLU A 143 21.25 9.72 -26.58
N TRP A 144 20.35 9.10 -25.79
CA TRP A 144 20.24 9.38 -24.36
C TRP A 144 21.55 9.11 -23.59
N THR A 145 22.27 8.04 -23.94
CA THR A 145 23.54 7.70 -23.30
C THR A 145 24.63 8.71 -23.66
N GLU A 146 24.64 9.16 -24.92
CA GLU A 146 25.61 10.13 -25.45
C GLU A 146 25.35 11.57 -24.98
N MET A 147 24.13 11.90 -24.55
CA MET A 147 23.80 13.21 -23.97
C MET A 147 24.59 13.47 -22.68
N GLU A 148 25.12 14.69 -22.58
CA GLU A 148 25.83 15.19 -21.41
C GLU A 148 24.88 15.43 -20.23
N LEU A 149 25.42 15.40 -19.01
CA LEU A 149 24.61 15.58 -17.78
C LEU A 149 23.86 16.91 -17.77
N TYR A 150 24.50 18.00 -18.23
CA TYR A 150 23.85 19.31 -18.27
C TYR A 150 22.66 19.36 -19.26
N GLU A 151 22.68 18.54 -20.31
CA GLU A 151 21.58 18.45 -21.27
C GLU A 151 20.38 17.73 -20.65
N LYS A 152 20.65 16.69 -19.87
CA LYS A 152 19.64 15.94 -19.10
C LYS A 152 19.03 16.82 -18.01
N ASP A 153 19.86 17.53 -17.25
CA ASP A 153 19.44 18.46 -16.19
C ASP A 153 18.65 19.66 -16.72
N ALA A 154 18.82 20.02 -17.99
CA ALA A 154 18.07 21.09 -18.63
C ALA A 154 16.63 20.68 -19.00
N LEU A 155 16.31 19.38 -19.02
CA LEU A 155 14.97 18.88 -19.31
C LEU A 155 13.99 19.24 -18.19
N LYS A 156 12.72 19.40 -18.56
CA LYS A 156 11.62 19.58 -17.61
C LYS A 156 11.25 18.23 -16.98
N SER A 157 11.13 17.20 -17.82
CA SER A 157 10.87 15.83 -17.39
C SER A 157 11.44 14.86 -18.42
N TRP A 158 11.71 13.63 -17.99
CA TRP A 158 12.05 12.55 -18.90
C TRP A 158 11.64 11.21 -18.30
N GLY A 159 11.45 10.20 -19.15
CA GLY A 159 11.12 8.86 -18.72
C GLY A 159 11.40 7.84 -19.81
N PHE A 160 11.81 6.63 -19.43
CA PHE A 160 12.01 5.55 -20.38
C PHE A 160 10.71 5.19 -21.10
N SER A 161 10.80 4.95 -22.41
CA SER A 161 9.69 4.54 -23.25
C SER A 161 9.80 3.06 -23.61
N TYR A 162 8.64 2.42 -23.72
CA TYR A 162 8.50 0.99 -23.99
C TYR A 162 7.70 0.80 -25.28
N ALA A 163 8.04 -0.22 -26.05
CA ALA A 163 7.39 -0.45 -27.34
C ALA A 163 5.91 -0.81 -27.11
N PRO A 164 4.94 -0.13 -27.77
CA PRO A 164 3.52 -0.37 -27.51
C PRO A 164 3.08 -1.82 -27.67
N ASN A 165 3.64 -2.54 -28.65
CA ASN A 165 3.37 -3.97 -28.85
C ASN A 165 3.83 -4.82 -27.66
N GLN A 166 5.00 -4.53 -27.07
CA GLN A 166 5.48 -5.24 -25.88
C GLN A 166 4.57 -4.97 -24.68
N VAL A 167 4.11 -3.73 -24.50
CA VAL A 167 3.19 -3.37 -23.42
C VAL A 167 1.85 -4.08 -23.60
N THR A 168 1.31 -4.15 -24.82
CA THR A 168 0.07 -4.88 -25.10
C THR A 168 0.21 -6.39 -24.89
N GLU A 169 1.31 -7.00 -25.34
CA GLU A 169 1.61 -8.41 -25.09
C GLU A 169 1.71 -8.69 -23.59
N TRP A 170 2.39 -7.82 -22.84
CA TRP A 170 2.47 -7.90 -21.39
C TRP A 170 1.10 -7.78 -20.72
N GLN A 171 0.24 -6.85 -21.15
CA GLN A 171 -1.12 -6.71 -20.61
C GLN A 171 -1.93 -8.00 -20.78
N TYR A 172 -1.84 -8.65 -21.94
CA TYR A 172 -2.50 -9.93 -22.19
C TYR A 172 -1.93 -11.05 -21.31
N HIS A 173 -0.60 -11.10 -21.16
CA HIS A 173 0.07 -12.03 -20.24
C HIS A 173 -0.39 -11.81 -18.80
N TYR A 174 -0.29 -10.59 -18.29
CA TYR A 174 -0.61 -10.24 -16.91
C TYR A 174 -2.07 -10.57 -16.57
N SER A 175 -3.02 -10.19 -17.44
CA SER A 175 -4.44 -10.52 -17.26
C SER A 175 -4.67 -12.04 -17.23
N THR A 176 -3.98 -12.79 -18.09
CA THR A 176 -4.07 -14.25 -18.15
C THR A 176 -3.51 -14.90 -16.88
N MET A 177 -2.31 -14.48 -16.47
CA MET A 177 -1.63 -14.94 -15.26
C MET A 177 -2.47 -14.65 -14.02
N PHE A 178 -3.00 -13.43 -13.89
CA PHE A 178 -3.82 -13.04 -12.74
C PHE A 178 -5.05 -13.95 -12.61
N ARG A 179 -5.75 -14.23 -13.72
CA ARG A 179 -6.89 -15.18 -13.73
C ARG A 179 -6.47 -16.59 -13.34
N GLN A 180 -5.36 -17.10 -13.89
CA GLN A 180 -4.86 -18.42 -13.54
C GLN A 180 -4.51 -18.55 -12.06
N TRP A 181 -3.92 -17.50 -11.48
CA TRP A 181 -3.60 -17.46 -10.05
C TRP A 181 -4.86 -17.33 -9.19
N MET A 182 -5.84 -16.53 -9.60
CA MET A 182 -7.16 -16.50 -8.94
C MET A 182 -7.84 -17.88 -8.88
N ASP A 183 -7.75 -18.67 -9.95
CA ASP A 183 -8.36 -20.01 -10.02
C ASP A 183 -7.64 -21.03 -9.09
N GLN A 184 -6.37 -20.78 -8.76
CA GLN A 184 -5.55 -21.63 -7.88
C GLN A 184 -5.54 -21.15 -6.42
N ALA A 185 -5.98 -19.92 -6.17
CA ALA A 185 -5.84 -19.28 -4.87
C ALA A 185 -6.85 -19.79 -3.82
N PHE A 186 -6.39 -19.79 -2.57
CA PHE A 186 -7.25 -20.01 -1.40
C PHE A 186 -8.05 -18.75 -1.12
N ARG A 187 -9.38 -18.89 -1.06
CA ARG A 187 -10.27 -17.75 -0.79
C ARG A 187 -10.28 -17.39 0.69
N TYR A 188 -10.21 -16.10 0.97
CA TYR A 188 -10.24 -15.51 2.31
C TYR A 188 -11.30 -14.40 2.34
N MET A 189 -11.91 -14.19 3.51
CA MET A 189 -12.53 -12.89 3.80
C MET A 189 -11.42 -11.88 4.13
N PRO A 190 -11.62 -10.57 3.86
CA PRO A 190 -10.65 -9.55 4.23
C PRO A 190 -10.18 -9.67 5.68
N GLN A 191 -11.13 -9.82 6.61
CA GLN A 191 -10.87 -9.89 8.04
C GLN A 191 -9.99 -11.08 8.45
N ASP A 192 -10.19 -12.24 7.81
CA ASP A 192 -9.38 -13.44 8.07
C ASP A 192 -7.91 -13.20 7.68
N LEU A 193 -7.69 -12.42 6.62
CA LEU A 193 -6.35 -12.07 6.17
C LEU A 193 -5.73 -10.98 7.04
N GLU A 194 -6.50 -9.97 7.42
CA GLU A 194 -6.07 -8.92 8.37
C GLU A 194 -5.65 -9.52 9.71
N GLU A 195 -6.44 -10.45 10.27
CA GLU A 195 -6.09 -11.18 11.50
C GLU A 195 -4.78 -11.94 11.35
N ARG A 196 -4.61 -12.66 10.23
CA ARG A 196 -3.37 -13.40 9.94
C ARG A 196 -2.16 -12.47 9.85
N LEU A 197 -2.31 -11.32 9.18
CA LEU A 197 -1.25 -10.33 9.05
C LEU A 197 -0.90 -9.73 10.42
N ASN A 198 -1.93 -9.41 11.22
CA ASN A 198 -1.73 -8.82 12.54
C ASN A 198 -1.13 -9.79 13.55
N MET A 199 -1.52 -11.07 13.51
CA MET A 199 -0.93 -12.11 14.33
C MET A 199 0.59 -12.16 14.14
N GLN A 200 1.06 -12.13 12.89
CA GLN A 200 2.49 -12.12 12.57
C GLN A 200 3.17 -10.82 12.98
N TYR A 201 2.47 -9.68 12.85
CA TYR A 201 2.97 -8.40 13.32
C TYR A 201 3.09 -8.37 14.86
N MET A 202 2.14 -8.97 15.58
CA MET A 202 2.16 -9.13 17.03
C MET A 202 3.26 -10.09 17.48
N GLU A 203 3.44 -11.24 16.82
CA GLU A 203 4.52 -12.19 17.10
C GLU A 203 5.91 -11.55 17.00
N ALA A 204 6.07 -10.57 16.11
CA ALA A 204 7.31 -9.81 15.97
C ALA A 204 7.51 -8.72 17.03
N ALA A 205 6.56 -8.53 17.96
CA ALA A 205 6.68 -7.56 19.05
C ALA A 205 7.74 -7.99 20.07
N GLN A 206 8.34 -7.01 20.75
CA GLN A 206 9.25 -7.25 21.86
C GLN A 206 8.53 -7.90 23.04
N ASN A 207 7.28 -7.50 23.31
CA ASN A 207 6.45 -8.05 24.39
C ASN A 207 5.05 -8.40 23.84
N PRO A 208 4.89 -9.50 23.09
CA PRO A 208 3.63 -9.82 22.44
C PRO A 208 2.49 -10.08 23.43
N ASP A 209 1.29 -9.64 23.07
CA ASP A 209 0.04 -9.96 23.75
C ASP A 209 -0.94 -10.52 22.71
N MET A 210 -1.08 -11.83 22.66
CA MET A 210 -1.83 -12.52 21.60
C MET A 210 -3.35 -12.37 21.73
N ASP A 211 -3.84 -11.76 22.81
CA ASP A 211 -5.27 -11.44 22.99
C ASP A 211 -5.62 -10.05 22.44
N LYS A 212 -4.69 -9.39 21.73
CA LYS A 212 -4.83 -8.01 21.22
C LYS A 212 -4.36 -7.86 19.79
N TYR A 213 -4.81 -6.77 19.16
CA TYR A 213 -4.37 -6.38 17.84
C TYR A 213 -3.27 -5.32 17.94
N ARG A 214 -2.10 -5.60 17.36
CA ARG A 214 -0.99 -4.65 17.34
C ARG A 214 -1.32 -3.53 16.36
N ILE A 215 -1.04 -2.29 16.75
CA ILE A 215 -1.23 -1.11 15.89
C ILE A 215 0.05 -0.27 15.80
N PRO A 216 0.27 0.46 14.69
CA PRO A 216 1.36 1.41 14.57
C PRO A 216 1.31 2.53 15.60
N GLN A 217 2.47 3.11 15.91
CA GLN A 217 2.55 4.25 16.83
C GLN A 217 1.73 5.46 16.34
N GLY A 218 1.71 5.71 15.03
CA GLY A 218 0.91 6.79 14.43
C GLY A 218 -0.59 6.60 14.68
N THR A 219 -1.08 5.37 14.48
CA THR A 219 -2.48 5.00 14.76
C THR A 219 -2.80 5.14 16.24
N ALA A 220 -1.94 4.62 17.12
CA ALA A 220 -2.10 4.74 18.58
C ALA A 220 -2.23 6.21 19.03
N LYS A 221 -1.41 7.10 18.47
CA LYS A 221 -1.50 8.55 18.73
C LYS A 221 -2.86 9.11 18.32
N GLN A 222 -3.32 8.82 17.12
CA GLN A 222 -4.60 9.33 16.63
C GLN A 222 -5.77 8.84 17.47
N MET A 223 -5.84 7.53 17.75
CA MET A 223 -6.92 6.96 18.57
C MET A 223 -6.97 7.58 19.98
N LEU A 224 -5.81 7.81 20.61
CA LEU A 224 -5.75 8.50 21.90
C LEU A 224 -6.11 9.99 21.82
N LEU A 225 -5.72 10.70 20.76
CA LEU A 225 -6.03 12.13 20.57
C LEU A 225 -7.53 12.38 20.44
N TYR A 226 -8.25 11.46 19.78
CA TYR A 226 -9.68 11.56 19.54
C TYR A 226 -10.54 10.78 20.56
N ASP A 227 -9.90 10.16 21.56
CA ASP A 227 -10.55 9.31 22.58
C ASP A 227 -11.48 8.26 21.95
N GLU A 228 -11.04 7.65 20.84
CA GLU A 228 -11.84 6.74 20.03
C GLU A 228 -11.99 5.36 20.67
N ALA A 229 -10.90 4.84 21.25
CA ALA A 229 -10.87 3.57 21.97
C ALA A 229 -9.68 3.48 22.94
N PRO A 230 -9.74 2.57 23.93
CA PRO A 230 -8.58 2.19 24.74
C PRO A 230 -7.38 1.73 23.90
N VAL A 231 -6.23 2.36 24.12
CA VAL A 231 -4.94 1.90 23.57
C VAL A 231 -4.08 1.33 24.69
N TYR A 232 -3.38 0.25 24.38
CA TYR A 232 -2.51 -0.47 25.30
C TYR A 232 -1.06 -0.37 24.84
N ARG A 233 -0.13 -0.21 25.78
CA ARG A 233 1.30 -0.35 25.56
C ARG A 233 1.72 -1.78 25.87
N LEU A 234 2.54 -2.36 25.01
CA LEU A 234 3.07 -3.71 25.19
C LEU A 234 4.36 -3.68 26.04
N LEU A 235 4.26 -4.14 27.29
CA LEU A 235 5.36 -4.11 28.26
C LEU A 235 5.76 -5.53 28.70
N PRO A 236 6.98 -5.72 29.25
CA PRO A 236 7.42 -7.04 29.74
C PRO A 236 6.52 -7.63 30.84
N SER A 237 5.84 -6.78 31.62
CA SER A 237 4.93 -7.18 32.69
C SER A 237 3.49 -7.47 32.22
N GLY A 238 3.23 -7.38 30.91
CA GLY A 238 1.90 -7.43 30.33
C GLY A 238 1.47 -6.07 29.78
N SER A 239 0.42 -6.09 28.95
CA SER A 239 -0.08 -4.87 28.33
C SER A 239 -0.74 -3.92 29.34
N GLU A 240 -0.47 -2.62 29.19
CA GLU A 240 -1.00 -1.59 30.09
C GLU A 240 -1.82 -0.56 29.32
N LYS A 241 -3.02 -0.24 29.82
CA LYS A 241 -3.89 0.77 29.22
C LYS A 241 -3.28 2.17 29.38
N ILE A 242 -3.23 2.90 28.28
CA ILE A 242 -2.69 4.27 28.22
C ILE A 242 -3.82 5.28 28.43
N ALA A 243 -3.56 6.33 29.21
CA ALA A 243 -4.48 7.44 29.36
C ALA A 243 -4.44 8.37 28.11
N PRO A 244 -5.57 8.93 27.64
CA PRO A 244 -5.62 9.83 26.49
C PRO A 244 -4.65 11.02 26.56
N ILE A 245 -4.43 11.57 27.76
CA ILE A 245 -3.48 12.68 27.99
C ILE A 245 -2.05 12.33 27.55
N ALA A 246 -1.70 11.04 27.51
CA ALA A 246 -0.39 10.61 27.07
C ALA A 246 -0.14 10.88 25.57
N ALA A 247 -1.20 11.07 24.77
CA ALA A 247 -1.12 11.48 23.37
C ALA A 247 -0.26 12.71 23.13
N VAL A 248 -0.41 13.71 24.01
CA VAL A 248 0.30 14.99 23.93
C VAL A 248 1.53 15.06 24.84
N SER A 249 1.77 14.02 25.65
CA SER A 249 2.97 13.91 26.45
C SER A 249 4.14 13.46 25.57
N THR A 250 5.18 14.29 25.47
CA THR A 250 6.33 13.98 24.61
C THR A 250 7.08 12.74 25.08
N GLY A 251 7.14 12.48 26.39
CA GLY A 251 7.91 11.37 26.97
C GLY A 251 7.56 9.99 26.43
N LEU A 252 6.27 9.63 26.43
CA LEU A 252 5.79 8.28 26.09
C LEU A 252 6.31 7.79 24.73
N TRP A 253 6.32 8.67 23.73
CA TRP A 253 6.67 8.33 22.34
C TRP A 253 8.17 8.18 22.10
N TYR A 254 9.00 8.60 23.07
CA TYR A 254 10.46 8.50 23.00
C TYR A 254 11.05 7.54 24.05
N GLU A 255 10.22 6.93 24.89
CA GLU A 255 10.63 5.91 25.86
C GLU A 255 10.93 4.54 25.21
N ASN A 256 11.45 3.59 26.00
CA ASN A 256 11.60 2.18 25.59
C ASN A 256 10.22 1.51 25.42
N TYR A 257 10.08 0.42 24.67
CA TYR A 257 8.80 -0.27 24.46
C TYR A 257 7.72 0.60 23.80
N ARG A 258 7.90 0.88 22.50
CA ARG A 258 7.03 1.74 21.66
C ARG A 258 6.08 0.92 20.80
N GLU A 259 5.56 -0.15 21.37
CA GLU A 259 4.66 -1.07 20.69
C GLU A 259 3.29 -0.97 21.35
N PHE A 260 2.27 -0.85 20.51
CA PHE A 260 0.93 -0.48 20.93
C PHE A 260 -0.08 -1.48 20.38
N ALA A 261 -1.20 -1.61 21.08
CA ALA A 261 -2.25 -2.52 20.72
C ALA A 261 -3.63 -2.01 21.13
N ILE A 262 -4.67 -2.60 20.58
CA ILE A 262 -6.07 -2.41 20.98
C ILE A 262 -6.71 -3.77 21.29
N ALA A 263 -7.80 -3.76 22.04
CA ALA A 263 -8.56 -4.96 22.30
C ALA A 263 -9.41 -5.36 21.06
N PRO A 264 -9.73 -6.65 20.86
CA PRO A 264 -10.54 -7.11 19.74
C PRO A 264 -11.92 -6.42 19.67
N GLU A 265 -12.54 -6.12 20.82
CA GLU A 265 -13.81 -5.41 20.89
C GLU A 265 -13.76 -3.97 20.36
N ASP A 266 -12.57 -3.38 20.25
CA ASP A 266 -12.34 -2.01 19.81
C ASP A 266 -11.99 -1.91 18.31
N LEU A 267 -11.95 -3.02 17.57
CA LEU A 267 -11.66 -3.02 16.12
C LEU A 267 -12.61 -2.11 15.34
N GLY A 268 -13.89 -2.03 15.72
CA GLY A 268 -14.84 -1.12 15.07
C GLY A 268 -14.53 0.37 15.22
N ALA A 269 -13.68 0.76 16.18
CA ALA A 269 -13.14 2.13 16.26
C ALA A 269 -11.97 2.32 15.29
N LEU A 270 -11.11 1.31 15.14
CA LEU A 270 -10.03 1.30 14.16
C LEU A 270 -10.57 1.35 12.73
N ASP A 271 -11.62 0.59 12.42
CA ASP A 271 -12.28 0.62 11.10
C ASP A 271 -12.76 2.03 10.73
N LYS A 272 -13.33 2.76 11.70
CA LYS A 272 -13.78 4.15 11.49
C LYS A 272 -12.60 5.09 11.22
N LEU A 273 -11.49 4.91 11.92
CA LEU A 273 -10.26 5.68 11.66
C LEU A 273 -9.74 5.39 10.25
N ILE A 274 -9.67 4.12 9.86
CA ILE A 274 -9.24 3.66 8.55
C ILE A 274 -10.10 4.27 7.45
N CYS A 275 -11.43 4.19 7.57
CA CYS A 275 -12.34 4.81 6.60
C CYS A 275 -12.10 6.32 6.50
N ARG A 276 -12.01 7.02 7.64
CA ARG A 276 -11.74 8.47 7.65
C ARG A 276 -10.43 8.85 6.95
N GLU A 277 -9.36 8.11 7.21
CA GLU A 277 -8.05 8.39 6.62
C GLU A 277 -7.99 8.00 5.14
N THR A 278 -8.65 6.90 4.76
CA THR A 278 -8.81 6.49 3.37
C THR A 278 -9.57 7.58 2.60
N ASP A 279 -10.74 8.00 3.08
CA ASP A 279 -11.54 9.09 2.52
C ASP A 279 -10.73 10.39 2.35
N ARG A 280 -9.94 10.75 3.37
CA ARG A 280 -9.05 11.92 3.33
C ARG A 280 -8.02 11.81 2.21
N LEU A 281 -7.42 10.63 2.02
CA LEU A 281 -6.37 10.38 1.04
C LEU A 281 -6.88 10.22 -0.39
N THR A 282 -8.07 9.65 -0.56
CA THR A 282 -8.73 9.51 -1.86
C THR A 282 -9.48 10.78 -2.30
N GLY A 283 -9.56 11.78 -1.43
CA GLY A 283 -10.17 13.08 -1.74
C GLY A 283 -11.68 13.14 -1.47
N ASN A 284 -12.25 12.11 -0.86
CA ASN A 284 -13.64 12.02 -0.45
C ASN A 284 -13.84 12.58 0.96
N LEU A 285 -13.42 13.82 1.23
CA LEU A 285 -13.75 14.42 2.53
C LEU A 285 -15.28 14.50 2.68
N PRO A 286 -15.87 13.95 3.76
CA PRO A 286 -17.16 14.43 4.21
C PRO A 286 -17.04 15.94 4.37
N GLN A 287 -18.03 16.70 3.89
CA GLN A 287 -18.14 18.10 4.26
C GLN A 287 -18.21 18.14 5.79
N LEU A 288 -17.08 18.47 6.45
CA LEU A 288 -17.00 18.83 7.85
C LEU A 288 -18.21 19.71 8.13
N HIS A 289 -19.11 19.22 8.99
CA HIS A 289 -20.36 19.83 9.40
C HIS A 289 -20.61 21.17 8.71
N LYS A 290 -21.45 21.19 7.66
CA LYS A 290 -22.22 22.40 7.40
C LYS A 290 -22.92 22.67 8.72
N ASN A 291 -22.39 23.62 9.48
CA ASN A 291 -23.15 24.28 10.53
C ASN A 291 -24.46 24.61 9.85
N GLU A 292 -25.55 23.98 10.28
CA GLU A 292 -26.86 24.48 9.95
C GLU A 292 -26.81 25.95 10.33
N GLU A 293 -26.80 26.82 9.31
CA GLU A 293 -26.97 28.25 9.52
C GLU A 293 -28.18 28.35 10.44
N ARG A 294 -27.95 28.82 11.66
CA ARG A 294 -29.00 29.15 12.60
C ARG A 294 -29.96 30.04 11.84
N ARG A 295 -31.11 29.50 11.43
CA ARG A 295 -32.20 30.30 10.92
C ARG A 295 -32.48 31.36 11.99
N PRO A 296 -32.46 32.65 11.66
CA PRO A 296 -32.82 33.66 12.63
C PRO A 296 -34.26 33.37 13.10
N ALA A 297 -34.44 33.31 14.42
CA ALA A 297 -35.76 33.16 15.00
C ALA A 297 -36.64 34.35 14.55
N PRO A 298 -37.92 34.14 14.22
CA PRO A 298 -38.80 35.25 13.90
C PRO A 298 -38.98 36.12 15.15
N GLU A 299 -38.71 37.42 15.01
CA GLU A 299 -39.01 38.42 16.03
C GLU A 299 -40.51 38.37 16.39
N ARG A 300 -40.79 38.41 17.69
CA ARG A 300 -42.12 38.69 18.27
C ARG A 300 -42.07 40.03 18.97
#